data_AF-A0AAW0AQA7-F1
#
_entry.id   AF-A0AAW0AQA7-F1
#
_cell.length_a   1.000
_cell.length_b   1.000
_cell.length_c   1.000
_cell.angle_alpha   90.00
_cell.angle_beta   90.00
_cell.angle_gamma   90.00
#
_symmetry.space_group_name_H-M   'P 1'
#
loop_
_entity.id
_entity.type
_entity.pdbx_description
1 polymer ?
#
loop_
_entity_poly.entity_id
_entity_poly.type
_entity_poly.pdbx_seq_one_letter_code
_entity_poly.pdbx_strand_id
1 'polypeptide(L)'
;MEDDPLTALYRHNDLLPSASRPTHLPSLHHYQPLFLSNIDLKRSRRSTFTFHGKKEMWSVLKMYPPSLHWSSSPSQHKKFHRIDEVTGDARQSMLFKSIVQTTQGVSIGPLEYCGNGHMVQVGKNAFLAVCKGDPRVSTYPEERVLRGLNCISSKLEVSGKRKRGRTAKENRKLDKALGTPQAGHERAGKLGVEEPEDVEVEEVKPPKRRRLNADQRLALQSIQ
;
A
#
# COMPACT_ATOMS: atom_id res chain seq x y z
N MET A 1 33.75 11.90 -6.16
CA MET A 1 32.61 10.97 -6.32
C MET A 1 32.33 10.41 -4.95
N GLU A 2 31.16 10.71 -4.40
CA GLU A 2 30.71 10.16 -3.13
C GLU A 2 30.58 8.64 -3.28
N ASP A 3 31.16 7.86 -2.37
CA ASP A 3 30.98 6.41 -2.37
C ASP A 3 29.49 6.10 -2.21
N ASP A 4 29.00 5.11 -2.96
CA ASP A 4 27.62 4.64 -2.80
C ASP A 4 27.39 4.26 -1.31
N PRO A 5 26.23 4.57 -0.73
CA PRO A 5 25.95 4.38 0.69
C PRO A 5 26.12 2.92 1.14
N LEU A 6 25.91 1.96 0.24
CA LEU A 6 26.12 0.54 0.52
C LEU A 6 27.61 0.20 0.59
N THR A 7 28.43 0.71 -0.34
CA THR A 7 29.90 0.61 -0.29
C THR A 7 30.45 1.26 0.99
N ALA A 8 29.93 2.44 1.37
CA ALA A 8 30.32 3.12 2.60
C ALA A 8 29.96 2.28 3.84
N LEU A 9 28.78 1.65 3.87
CA LEU A 9 28.36 0.75 4.94
C LEU A 9 29.23 -0.51 5.02
N TYR A 10 29.55 -1.15 3.89
CA TYR A 10 30.45 -2.30 3.89
C TYR A 10 31.86 -1.94 4.31
N ARG A 11 32.34 -0.75 3.95
CA ARG A 11 33.65 -0.24 4.40
C ARG A 11 33.65 0.04 5.91
N HIS A 12 32.60 0.66 6.43
CA HIS A 12 32.44 0.94 7.87
C HIS A 12 32.45 -0.35 8.72
N ASN A 13 31.99 -1.47 8.16
CA ASN A 13 31.93 -2.75 8.87
C ASN A 13 33.12 -3.67 8.58
N ASP A 14 34.18 -3.18 7.91
CA ASP A 14 35.35 -3.98 7.49
C ASP A 14 35.00 -5.22 6.65
N LEU A 15 33.87 -5.16 5.93
CA LEU A 15 33.38 -6.23 5.07
C LEU A 15 33.89 -6.13 3.63
N LEU A 16 34.41 -4.97 3.23
CA LEU A 16 35.14 -4.85 1.98
C LEU A 16 36.54 -5.43 2.17
N PRO A 17 37.04 -6.20 1.20
CA PRO A 17 38.39 -6.71 1.28
C PRO A 17 39.40 -5.55 1.38
N SER A 18 40.21 -5.56 2.43
CA SER A 18 41.50 -4.89 2.38
C SER A 18 42.27 -5.42 1.16
N ALA A 19 43.04 -4.56 0.49
CA ALA A 19 43.78 -4.87 -0.74
C ALA A 19 44.64 -6.15 -0.67
N SER A 20 44.87 -6.71 0.52
CA SER A 20 45.58 -7.96 0.80
C SER A 20 44.74 -9.24 0.73
N ARG A 21 43.41 -9.19 0.61
CA ARG A 21 42.56 -10.41 0.55
C ARG A 21 41.86 -10.56 -0.80
N PRO A 22 42.16 -11.60 -1.59
CA PRO A 22 41.47 -11.86 -2.85
C PRO A 22 40.00 -12.21 -2.58
N THR A 23 39.08 -11.45 -3.15
CA THR A 23 37.65 -11.80 -3.16
C THR A 23 37.30 -12.57 -4.41
N HIS A 24 36.44 -13.57 -4.27
CA HIS A 24 35.81 -14.27 -5.40
C HIS A 24 34.74 -13.43 -6.11
N LEU A 25 34.46 -12.22 -5.62
CA LEU A 25 33.57 -11.29 -6.30
C LEU A 25 34.26 -10.78 -7.57
N PRO A 26 33.58 -10.82 -8.74
CA PRO A 26 34.01 -10.11 -9.93
C PRO A 26 34.40 -8.67 -9.59
N SER A 27 35.36 -8.12 -10.34
CA SER A 27 35.79 -6.72 -10.22
C SER A 27 34.58 -5.79 -9.99
N LEU A 28 34.69 -4.80 -9.09
CA LEU A 28 33.60 -3.88 -8.77
C LEU A 28 32.96 -3.23 -10.02
N HIS A 29 33.72 -3.11 -11.12
CA HIS A 29 33.23 -2.63 -12.41
C HIS A 29 32.22 -3.54 -13.11
N HIS A 30 32.04 -4.78 -12.64
CA HIS A 30 31.10 -5.73 -13.20
C HIS A 30 29.67 -5.52 -12.70
N TYR A 31 29.52 -4.89 -11.53
CA TYR A 31 28.21 -4.60 -10.94
C TYR A 31 27.80 -3.17 -11.29
N GLN A 32 26.65 -3.03 -11.94
CA GLN A 32 26.05 -1.72 -12.18
C GLN A 32 25.67 -1.11 -10.81
N PRO A 33 25.99 0.17 -10.56
CA PRO A 33 25.67 0.81 -9.28
C PRO A 33 24.17 0.76 -9.02
N LEU A 34 23.79 0.26 -7.84
CA LEU A 34 22.40 0.19 -7.37
C LEU A 34 21.82 1.59 -7.15
N PHE A 35 22.68 2.54 -6.81
CA PHE A 35 22.33 3.95 -6.62
C PHE A 35 22.94 4.76 -7.75
N LEU A 36 22.08 5.31 -8.59
CA LEU A 36 22.46 6.21 -9.67
C LEU A 36 22.68 7.62 -9.10
N SER A 37 23.67 8.36 -9.61
CA SER A 37 23.85 9.76 -9.21
C SER A 37 22.63 10.60 -9.66
N ASN A 38 22.42 11.78 -9.07
CA ASN A 38 21.34 12.69 -9.49
C ASN A 38 21.42 13.05 -11.00
N ILE A 39 22.63 13.06 -11.56
CA ILE A 39 22.87 13.31 -12.99
C ILE A 39 22.44 12.10 -13.83
N ASP A 40 22.54 10.89 -13.28
CA ASP A 40 22.15 9.63 -13.92
C ASP A 40 20.67 9.29 -13.70
N LEU A 41 20.04 9.85 -12.65
CA LEU A 41 18.59 9.82 -12.39
C LEU A 41 17.79 10.72 -13.34
N LYS A 42 18.34 11.05 -14.51
CA LYS A 42 17.61 11.76 -15.57
C LYS A 42 16.42 10.92 -16.02
N ARG A 43 15.26 11.58 -16.08
CA ARG A 43 14.01 10.99 -16.60
C ARG A 43 14.26 10.47 -18.01
N SER A 44 14.31 9.15 -18.16
CA SER A 44 14.43 8.48 -19.45
C SER A 44 13.10 7.87 -19.83
N ARG A 45 12.72 7.99 -21.11
CA ARG A 45 11.62 7.19 -21.66
C ARG A 45 12.13 5.76 -21.83
N ARG A 46 11.39 4.80 -21.31
CA ARG A 46 11.68 3.36 -21.46
C ARG A 46 10.58 2.71 -22.25
N SER A 47 10.96 1.79 -23.13
CA SER A 47 10.01 0.92 -23.81
C SER A 47 9.31 0.03 -22.79
N THR A 48 7.98 -0.07 -22.94
CA THR A 48 7.16 -1.01 -22.17
C THR A 48 6.63 -2.08 -23.09
N PHE A 49 6.49 -3.29 -22.55
CA PHE A 49 5.96 -4.45 -23.23
C PHE A 49 4.66 -4.83 -22.54
N THR A 50 3.66 -5.19 -23.34
CA THR A 50 2.35 -5.63 -22.84
C THR A 50 2.18 -7.09 -23.22
N PHE A 51 1.68 -7.90 -22.30
CA PHE A 51 1.49 -9.33 -22.49
C PHE A 51 0.04 -9.70 -22.19
N HIS A 52 -0.54 -10.51 -23.06
CA HIS A 52 -1.86 -11.09 -22.91
C HIS A 52 -1.72 -12.51 -22.35
N GLY A 53 -2.43 -12.80 -21.26
CA GLY A 53 -2.51 -14.12 -20.65
C GLY A 53 -3.82 -14.25 -19.87
N LYS A 54 -3.83 -14.94 -18.73
CA LYS A 54 -5.01 -14.96 -17.84
C LYS A 54 -5.36 -13.56 -17.30
N LYS A 55 -4.36 -12.69 -17.22
CA LYS A 55 -4.47 -11.26 -16.90
C LYS A 55 -3.56 -10.49 -17.86
N GLU A 56 -3.93 -9.25 -18.14
CA GLU A 56 -3.04 -8.34 -18.86
C GLU A 56 -1.90 -7.91 -17.94
N MET A 57 -0.68 -7.98 -18.46
CA MET A 57 0.54 -7.63 -17.73
C MET A 57 1.33 -6.61 -18.55
N TRP A 58 1.99 -5.69 -17.87
CA TRP A 58 2.99 -4.81 -18.49
C TRP A 58 4.33 -4.99 -17.81
N SER A 59 5.40 -4.80 -18.57
CA SER A 59 6.78 -4.89 -18.08
C SER A 59 7.66 -3.89 -18.80
N VAL A 60 8.73 -3.44 -18.13
CA VAL A 60 9.81 -2.66 -18.75
C VAL A 60 10.89 -3.55 -19.38
N LEU A 61 10.81 -4.86 -19.14
CA LEU A 61 11.67 -5.90 -19.70
C LEU A 61 10.85 -6.83 -20.59
N LYS A 62 11.45 -7.29 -21.69
CA LYS A 62 10.87 -8.41 -22.45
C LYS A 62 10.87 -9.64 -21.55
N MET A 63 9.71 -10.31 -21.42
CA MET A 63 9.56 -11.46 -20.52
C MET A 63 10.54 -12.60 -20.84
N TYR A 64 11.01 -12.69 -22.09
CA TYR A 64 11.95 -13.70 -22.53
C TYR A 64 13.06 -13.07 -23.36
N PRO A 65 14.34 -13.27 -23.00
CA PRO A 65 15.42 -12.96 -23.92
C PRO A 65 15.24 -13.82 -25.18
N PRO A 66 15.63 -13.34 -26.37
CA PRO A 66 15.48 -14.10 -27.63
C PRO A 66 16.12 -15.49 -27.61
N SER A 67 17.10 -15.70 -26.72
CA SER A 67 17.78 -16.98 -26.49
C SER A 67 16.95 -18.01 -25.72
N LEU A 68 15.91 -17.58 -25.01
CA LEU A 68 14.94 -18.46 -24.36
C LEU A 68 13.89 -18.83 -25.40
N HIS A 69 14.24 -19.75 -26.29
CA HIS A 69 13.25 -20.40 -27.13
C HIS A 69 12.29 -21.16 -26.22
N TRP A 70 11.06 -20.66 -26.09
CA TRP A 70 9.98 -21.43 -25.52
C TRP A 70 9.89 -22.70 -26.37
N SER A 71 10.29 -23.83 -25.78
CA SER A 71 10.17 -25.12 -26.43
C SER A 71 8.73 -25.26 -26.90
N SER A 72 8.52 -25.20 -28.22
CA SER A 72 7.23 -25.35 -28.87
C SER A 72 6.66 -26.77 -28.70
N SER A 73 7.29 -27.61 -27.86
CA SER A 73 6.90 -28.99 -27.64
C SER A 73 5.49 -29.01 -27.02
N PRO A 74 4.46 -29.47 -27.77
CA PRO A 74 3.07 -29.42 -27.34
C PRO A 74 2.78 -30.34 -26.13
N SER A 75 3.74 -31.18 -25.74
CA SER A 75 3.53 -32.31 -24.84
C SER A 75 3.85 -32.03 -23.37
N GLN A 76 4.56 -30.95 -23.00
CA GLN A 76 5.02 -30.75 -21.61
C GLN A 76 4.42 -29.57 -20.83
N HIS A 77 3.64 -28.67 -21.46
CA HIS A 77 3.16 -27.47 -20.78
C HIS A 77 1.63 -27.34 -20.76
N LYS A 78 0.91 -28.39 -20.33
CA LYS A 78 -0.56 -28.33 -20.14
C LYS A 78 -1.02 -27.38 -19.01
N LYS A 79 -0.11 -26.69 -18.30
CA LYS A 79 -0.45 -25.84 -17.14
C LYS A 79 0.07 -24.41 -17.20
N PHE A 80 0.93 -24.05 -18.14
CA PHE A 80 1.33 -22.65 -18.29
C PHE A 80 0.35 -21.98 -19.25
N HIS A 81 -0.37 -20.98 -18.75
CA HIS A 81 -1.20 -20.14 -19.61
C HIS A 81 -0.32 -19.57 -20.72
N ARG A 82 -0.79 -19.66 -21.97
CA ARG A 82 -0.13 -19.02 -23.11
C ARG A 82 -0.05 -17.52 -22.82
N ILE A 83 1.16 -16.97 -22.88
CA ILE A 83 1.42 -15.55 -22.71
C ILE A 83 1.93 -15.03 -24.06
N ASP A 84 1.14 -14.18 -24.70
CA ASP A 84 1.47 -13.60 -26.02
C ASP A 84 1.81 -12.10 -25.84
N GLU A 85 2.89 -11.63 -26.46
CA GLU A 85 3.22 -10.20 -26.47
C GLU A 85 2.23 -9.44 -27.38
N VAL A 86 1.61 -8.39 -26.84
CA VAL A 86 0.72 -7.51 -27.60
C VAL A 86 1.54 -6.46 -28.32
N THR A 87 1.50 -6.47 -29.65
CA THR A 87 2.27 -5.58 -30.53
C THR A 87 1.37 -4.87 -31.54
N GLY A 88 1.95 -3.92 -32.31
CA GLY A 88 1.24 -3.22 -33.40
C GLY A 88 0.03 -2.40 -32.94
N ASP A 89 -1.02 -2.40 -33.76
CA ASP A 89 -2.23 -1.61 -33.54
C ASP A 89 -3.01 -2.04 -32.29
N ALA A 90 -2.95 -3.33 -31.96
CA ALA A 90 -3.54 -3.86 -30.73
C ALA A 90 -2.89 -3.26 -29.48
N ARG A 91 -1.57 -2.97 -29.53
CA ARG A 91 -0.91 -2.26 -28.43
C ARG A 91 -1.28 -0.78 -28.41
N GLN A 92 -1.42 -0.15 -29.58
CA GLN A 92 -1.79 1.27 -29.69
C GLN A 92 -3.19 1.55 -29.14
N SER A 93 -4.15 0.64 -29.36
CA SER A 93 -5.51 0.77 -28.82
C SER A 93 -5.56 0.68 -27.29
N MET A 94 -4.60 -0.03 -26.68
CA MET A 94 -4.47 -0.13 -25.21
C MET A 94 -3.77 1.07 -24.57
N LEU A 95 -3.18 1.99 -25.35
CA LEU A 95 -2.54 3.16 -24.76
C LEU A 95 -3.58 4.12 -24.18
N PHE A 96 -3.26 4.71 -23.03
CA PHE A 96 -4.06 5.75 -22.39
C PHE A 96 -4.54 6.81 -23.38
N LYS A 97 -3.64 7.28 -24.24
CA LYS A 97 -3.95 8.28 -25.28
C LYS A 97 -5.10 7.80 -26.18
N SER A 98 -5.07 6.55 -26.63
CA SER A 98 -6.12 6.01 -27.51
C SER A 98 -7.43 5.80 -26.76
N ILE A 99 -7.39 5.35 -25.51
CA ILE A 99 -8.60 5.18 -24.69
C ILE A 99 -9.30 6.54 -24.50
N VAL A 100 -8.56 7.57 -24.09
CA VAL A 100 -9.14 8.91 -23.88
C VAL A 100 -9.63 9.53 -25.18
N GLN A 101 -8.78 9.52 -26.22
CA GLN A 101 -9.07 10.28 -27.44
C GLN A 101 -10.05 9.56 -28.37
N THR A 102 -9.91 8.24 -28.51
CA THR A 102 -10.68 7.45 -29.48
C THR A 102 -11.96 6.91 -28.87
N THR A 103 -11.88 6.33 -27.67
CA THR A 103 -13.05 5.67 -27.06
C THR A 103 -13.88 6.61 -26.18
N GLN A 104 -13.38 7.83 -25.90
CA GLN A 104 -13.91 8.76 -24.90
C GLN A 104 -14.14 8.08 -23.53
N GLY A 105 -13.45 6.97 -23.30
CA GLY A 105 -13.53 6.23 -22.06
C GLY A 105 -12.82 7.00 -20.96
N VAL A 106 -13.31 6.85 -19.74
CA VAL A 106 -12.59 7.30 -18.55
C VAL A 106 -11.44 6.31 -18.36
N SER A 107 -10.26 6.64 -18.89
CA SER A 107 -9.07 5.88 -18.55
C SER A 107 -8.66 6.28 -17.15
N ILE A 108 -8.94 5.39 -16.22
CA ILE A 108 -8.38 5.43 -14.89
C ILE A 108 -6.85 5.36 -15.04
N GLY A 109 -6.16 6.48 -14.80
CA GLY A 109 -4.77 6.69 -15.21
C GLY A 109 -3.77 5.85 -14.41
N PRO A 110 -2.48 5.87 -14.77
CA PRO A 110 -1.43 5.21 -14.00
C PRO A 110 -1.35 5.68 -12.55
N LEU A 111 -1.92 6.83 -12.18
CA LEU A 111 -2.03 7.25 -10.77
C LEU A 111 -3.02 6.41 -9.97
N GLU A 112 -4.06 5.92 -10.62
CA GLU A 112 -5.00 4.95 -10.04
C GLU A 112 -4.46 3.51 -10.20
N TYR A 113 -3.70 3.21 -11.27
CA TYR A 113 -3.03 1.91 -11.44
C TYR A 113 -1.81 1.73 -10.50
N CYS A 114 -1.08 2.81 -10.19
CA CYS A 114 -0.08 2.85 -9.11
C CYS A 114 -0.73 2.77 -7.72
N GLY A 115 -2.06 2.63 -7.66
CA GLY A 115 -2.73 1.95 -6.57
C GLY A 115 -2.66 2.65 -5.22
N ASN A 116 -2.70 3.98 -5.18
CA ASN A 116 -2.61 4.68 -3.91
C ASN A 116 -3.84 5.57 -3.61
N GLY A 117 -4.57 6.01 -4.64
CA GLY A 117 -5.86 6.70 -4.51
C GLY A 117 -7.00 5.76 -4.09
N HIS A 118 -7.46 5.76 -2.84
CA HIS A 118 -8.67 5.03 -2.43
C HIS A 118 -9.70 5.98 -1.81
N MET A 119 -10.97 5.79 -2.17
CA MET A 119 -12.07 6.56 -1.59
C MET A 119 -12.37 6.03 -0.19
N VAL A 120 -12.17 6.87 0.83
CA VAL A 120 -12.45 6.58 2.23
C VAL A 120 -13.74 7.27 2.62
N GLN A 121 -14.75 6.49 3.01
CA GLN A 121 -16.03 7.03 3.46
C GLN A 121 -16.05 7.16 4.99
N VAL A 122 -16.25 8.38 5.48
CA VAL A 122 -16.37 8.70 6.90
C VAL A 122 -17.74 9.32 7.16
N GLY A 123 -18.68 8.50 7.63
CA GLY A 123 -20.08 8.90 7.78
C GLY A 123 -20.73 9.18 6.42
N LYS A 124 -21.19 10.42 6.21
CA LYS A 124 -21.77 10.87 4.94
C LYS A 124 -20.74 11.47 3.96
N ASN A 125 -19.51 11.70 4.41
CA ASN A 125 -18.47 12.33 3.63
C ASN A 125 -17.56 11.28 2.99
N ALA A 126 -17.05 11.57 1.80
CA ALA A 126 -16.11 10.71 1.08
C ALA A 126 -14.84 11.50 0.75
N PHE A 127 -13.68 10.91 1.03
CA PHE A 127 -12.36 11.51 0.85
C PHE A 127 -11.52 10.65 -0.09
N LEU A 128 -10.72 11.26 -0.95
CA LEU A 128 -9.74 10.54 -1.76
C LEU A 128 -8.40 10.49 -0.99
N ALA A 129 -8.08 9.34 -0.41
CA ALA A 129 -6.77 9.10 0.20
C ALA A 129 -5.78 8.77 -0.91
N VAL A 130 -4.72 9.57 -1.09
CA VAL A 130 -3.77 9.39 -2.20
C VAL A 130 -2.76 8.29 -1.93
N CYS A 131 -2.61 7.85 -0.68
CA CYS A 131 -1.84 6.67 -0.27
C CYS A 131 -2.34 6.14 1.09
N LYS A 132 -1.86 4.96 1.49
CA LYS A 132 -2.08 4.44 2.85
C LYS A 132 -1.31 5.31 3.85
N GLY A 133 -1.99 5.82 4.88
CA GLY A 133 -1.43 6.79 5.82
C GLY A 133 -1.36 8.23 5.28
N ASP A 134 -2.20 8.62 4.31
CA ASP A 134 -2.31 10.02 3.86
C ASP A 134 -2.67 10.90 5.07
N PRO A 135 -1.82 11.89 5.46
CA PRO A 135 -2.03 12.68 6.68
C PRO A 135 -3.28 13.57 6.61
N ARG A 136 -3.85 13.76 5.41
CA ARG A 136 -5.08 14.53 5.21
C ARG A 136 -6.33 13.70 5.49
N VAL A 137 -6.19 12.38 5.63
CA VAL A 137 -7.28 11.46 5.92
C VAL A 137 -7.15 10.99 7.36
N SER A 138 -8.25 11.06 8.11
CA SER A 138 -8.28 10.57 9.49
C SER A 138 -7.79 9.12 9.56
N THR A 139 -7.05 8.75 10.61
CA THR A 139 -6.63 7.36 10.84
C THR A 139 -7.80 6.44 11.22
N TYR A 140 -8.93 7.01 11.62
CA TYR A 140 -10.09 6.26 12.11
C TYR A 140 -10.59 5.16 11.15
N PRO A 141 -10.73 5.38 9.83
CA PRO A 141 -11.17 4.36 8.89
C PRO A 141 -10.14 3.24 8.72
N GLU A 142 -8.85 3.57 8.72
CA GLU A 142 -7.78 2.56 8.68
C GLU A 142 -7.77 1.71 9.95
N GLU A 143 -7.91 2.34 11.12
CA GLU A 143 -8.05 1.66 12.40
C GLU A 143 -9.27 0.74 12.42
N ARG A 144 -10.39 1.17 11.82
CA ARG A 144 -11.60 0.37 11.71
C ARG A 144 -11.38 -0.87 10.83
N VAL A 145 -10.69 -0.73 9.70
CA VAL A 145 -10.32 -1.85 8.83
C VAL A 145 -9.40 -2.82 9.57
N LEU A 146 -8.36 -2.32 10.25
CA LEU A 146 -7.47 -3.12 11.07
C LEU A 146 -8.21 -3.85 12.19
N ARG A 147 -9.18 -3.19 12.84
CA ARG A 147 -10.07 -3.82 13.81
C ARG A 147 -10.90 -4.93 13.17
N GLY A 148 -11.47 -4.73 11.99
CA GLY A 148 -12.21 -5.75 11.25
C GLY A 148 -11.35 -6.97 10.91
N LEU A 149 -10.18 -6.75 10.33
CA LEU A 149 -9.22 -7.80 10.00
C LEU A 149 -8.79 -8.61 11.24
N ASN A 150 -8.61 -7.95 12.37
CA ASN A 150 -8.29 -8.63 13.62
C ASN A 150 -9.47 -9.48 14.14
N CYS A 151 -10.72 -9.02 13.98
CA CYS A 151 -11.89 -9.85 14.28
C CYS A 151 -11.92 -11.12 13.41
N ILE A 152 -11.66 -10.98 12.11
CA ILE A 152 -11.62 -12.09 11.16
C ILE A 152 -10.51 -13.07 11.54
N SER A 153 -9.29 -12.58 11.76
CA SER A 153 -8.13 -13.43 12.09
C SER A 153 -8.27 -14.12 13.46
N SER A 154 -8.90 -13.45 14.42
CA SER A 154 -9.24 -14.01 15.72
C SER A 154 -10.47 -14.92 15.70
N LYS A 155 -11.03 -15.21 14.52
CA LYS A 155 -12.22 -16.04 14.32
C LYS A 155 -13.44 -15.57 15.12
N LEU A 156 -13.52 -14.28 15.43
CA LEU A 156 -14.65 -13.67 16.13
C LEU A 156 -15.86 -13.47 15.20
N GLU A 157 -15.63 -13.48 13.89
CA GLU A 157 -16.66 -13.39 12.85
C GLU A 157 -17.12 -14.74 12.28
N VAL A 158 -16.71 -15.87 12.89
CA VAL A 158 -17.18 -17.18 12.41
C VAL A 158 -18.71 -17.26 12.54
N SER A 159 -19.37 -17.59 11.43
CA SER A 159 -20.80 -17.86 11.37
C SER A 159 -21.15 -19.01 12.32
N GLY A 160 -21.83 -18.68 13.42
CA GLY A 160 -22.31 -19.64 14.42
C GLY A 160 -23.44 -19.04 15.25
N LYS A 161 -24.12 -19.87 16.06
CA LYS A 161 -25.32 -19.47 16.83
C LYS A 161 -25.07 -18.33 17.84
N ARG A 162 -23.81 -18.05 18.18
CA ARG A 162 -23.44 -16.96 19.11
C ARG A 162 -22.18 -16.25 18.62
N LYS A 163 -22.26 -14.94 18.39
CA LYS A 163 -21.10 -14.07 18.22
C LYS A 163 -20.43 -13.87 19.57
N ARG A 164 -19.14 -14.18 19.69
CA ARG A 164 -18.35 -13.89 20.89
C ARG A 164 -17.89 -12.43 20.84
N GLY A 165 -18.19 -11.68 21.90
CA GLY A 165 -17.60 -10.35 22.09
C GLY A 165 -16.11 -10.43 22.42
N ARG A 166 -15.35 -9.39 22.08
CA ARG A 166 -13.94 -9.27 22.50
C ARG A 166 -13.84 -9.18 24.02
N THR A 167 -12.82 -9.83 24.57
CA THR A 167 -12.44 -9.70 25.97
C THR A 167 -11.64 -8.42 26.20
N ALA A 168 -11.61 -7.94 27.44
CA ALA A 168 -10.81 -6.76 27.81
C ALA A 168 -9.31 -6.93 27.50
N LYS A 169 -8.78 -8.16 27.60
CA LYS A 169 -7.39 -8.49 27.26
C LYS A 169 -7.12 -8.36 25.76
N GLU A 170 -8.04 -8.82 24.91
CA GLU A 170 -7.94 -8.69 23.44
C GLU A 170 -8.04 -7.23 23.02
N ASN A 171 -8.93 -6.44 23.63
CA ASN A 171 -9.03 -5.00 23.38
C ASN A 171 -7.72 -4.28 23.76
N ARG A 172 -7.16 -4.52 24.96
CA ARG A 172 -5.87 -3.94 25.35
C ARG A 172 -4.73 -4.29 24.39
N LYS A 173 -4.67 -5.53 23.91
CA LYS A 173 -3.65 -5.96 22.94
C LYS A 173 -3.78 -5.24 21.61
N LEU A 174 -5.02 -5.07 21.15
CA LEU A 174 -5.32 -4.37 19.91
C LEU A 174 -5.07 -2.86 20.02
N ASP A 175 -5.49 -2.24 21.12
CA ASP A 175 -5.22 -0.82 21.37
C ASP A 175 -3.72 -0.55 21.51
N LYS A 176 -2.93 -1.50 22.07
CA LYS A 176 -1.45 -1.40 22.06
C LYS A 176 -0.88 -1.52 20.64
N ALA A 177 -1.44 -2.39 19.80
CA ALA A 177 -0.98 -2.56 18.41
C ALA A 177 -1.34 -1.35 17.52
N LEU A 178 -2.48 -0.69 17.78
CA LEU A 178 -2.92 0.51 17.06
C LEU A 178 -2.28 1.79 17.61
N GLY A 179 -2.17 1.90 18.94
CA GLY A 179 -1.58 3.03 19.67
C GLY A 179 -0.05 2.99 19.74
N THR A 180 0.60 2.16 18.92
CA THR A 180 2.02 2.36 18.58
C THR A 180 2.05 3.14 17.26
N PRO A 181 1.79 4.46 17.24
CA PRO A 181 2.00 5.23 16.03
C PRO A 181 3.50 5.15 15.72
N GLN A 182 3.80 4.76 14.49
CA GLN A 182 4.94 5.20 13.70
C GLN A 182 5.93 6.12 14.45
N ALA A 183 6.84 5.52 15.23
CA ALA A 183 8.08 6.20 15.68
C ALA A 183 8.96 6.64 14.49
N GLY A 184 8.55 6.35 13.26
CA GLY A 184 9.16 6.83 12.02
C GLY A 184 8.55 8.10 11.42
N HIS A 185 7.37 8.58 11.84
CA HIS A 185 6.75 9.77 11.22
C HIS A 185 7.06 11.11 11.89
N GLU A 186 7.51 11.14 13.14
CA GLU A 186 7.97 12.39 13.76
C GLU A 186 9.29 12.93 13.16
N ARG A 187 9.97 12.16 12.28
CA ARG A 187 11.18 12.62 11.57
C ARG A 187 10.91 13.34 10.24
N ALA A 188 9.68 13.34 9.73
CA ALA A 188 9.36 13.99 8.47
C ALA A 188 8.70 15.37 8.72
N GLY A 189 9.55 16.36 9.05
CA GLY A 189 9.32 17.78 8.78
C GLY A 189 8.05 18.41 9.34
N LYS A 190 8.15 19.05 10.51
CA LYS A 190 7.30 20.18 10.89
C LYS A 190 7.46 21.29 9.84
N LEU A 191 6.59 21.36 8.85
CA LEU A 191 6.35 22.57 8.07
C LEU A 191 5.43 23.45 8.92
N GLY A 192 5.98 24.58 9.37
CA GLY A 192 5.29 25.54 10.24
C GLY A 192 4.00 26.04 9.58
N VAL A 193 2.89 25.61 10.15
CA VAL A 193 1.61 26.30 10.04
C VAL A 193 1.36 26.83 11.44
N GLU A 194 1.32 28.16 11.59
CA GLU A 194 1.02 28.81 12.85
C GLU A 194 -0.36 28.35 13.34
N GLU A 195 -0.39 27.74 14.52
CA GLU A 195 -1.62 27.37 15.22
C GLU A 195 -2.33 28.63 15.72
N PRO A 196 -3.64 28.80 15.49
CA PRO A 196 -4.41 29.84 16.15
C PRO A 196 -4.58 29.51 17.64
N GLU A 197 -4.41 30.54 18.49
CA GLU A 197 -4.52 30.45 19.95
C GLU A 197 -5.84 29.82 20.40
N ASP A 198 -5.73 28.79 21.23
CA ASP A 198 -6.85 28.05 21.82
C ASP A 198 -7.62 28.91 22.83
N VAL A 199 -8.92 29.10 22.57
CA VAL A 199 -9.89 29.54 23.57
C VAL A 199 -10.26 28.33 24.42
N GLU A 200 -9.88 28.33 25.70
CA GLU A 200 -10.31 27.32 26.67
C GLU A 200 -11.84 27.35 26.84
N VAL A 201 -12.54 26.41 26.20
CA VAL A 201 -13.95 26.13 26.46
C VAL A 201 -14.02 24.93 27.41
N GLU A 202 -14.44 25.16 28.65
CA GLU A 202 -14.72 24.10 29.63
C GLU A 202 -15.74 23.09 29.06
N GLU A 203 -15.28 21.87 28.78
CA GLU A 203 -16.09 20.80 28.23
C GLU A 203 -16.99 20.19 29.32
N VAL A 204 -18.21 20.73 29.49
CA VAL A 204 -19.24 20.15 30.36
C VAL A 204 -19.68 18.79 29.80
N LYS A 205 -19.11 17.70 30.33
CA LYS A 205 -19.47 16.33 29.94
C LYS A 205 -20.95 16.06 30.28
N PRO A 206 -21.81 15.74 29.29
CA PRO A 206 -23.21 15.45 29.58
C PRO A 206 -23.34 14.18 30.42
N PRO A 207 -24.26 14.13 31.39
CA PRO A 207 -24.43 13.00 32.28
C PRO A 207 -24.78 11.74 31.49
N LYS A 208 -24.04 10.65 31.75
CA LYS A 208 -24.23 9.35 31.10
C LYS A 208 -25.66 8.84 31.38
N ARG A 209 -26.54 8.94 30.40
CA ARG A 209 -27.87 8.30 30.43
C ARG A 209 -27.71 6.78 30.48
N ARG A 210 -27.95 6.18 31.64
CA ARG A 210 -28.09 4.72 31.77
C ARG A 210 -29.32 4.29 30.96
N ARG A 211 -29.14 3.31 30.07
CA ARG A 211 -30.27 2.69 29.36
C ARG A 211 -31.12 1.94 30.38
N LEU A 212 -32.36 2.39 30.56
CA LEU A 212 -33.37 1.67 31.33
C LEU A 212 -33.76 0.40 30.56
N ASN A 213 -33.97 -0.71 31.29
CA ASN A 213 -34.47 -1.94 30.69
C ASN A 213 -35.96 -1.78 30.29
N ALA A 214 -36.48 -2.72 29.50
CA ALA A 214 -37.86 -2.67 28.99
C ALA A 214 -38.89 -2.61 30.13
N ASP A 215 -38.64 -3.34 31.22
CA ASP A 215 -39.52 -3.37 32.38
C ASP A 215 -39.57 -2.04 33.13
N GLN A 216 -38.43 -1.35 33.28
CA GLN A 216 -38.39 0.00 33.85
C GLN A 216 -39.12 1.03 32.97
N ARG A 217 -39.12 0.83 31.64
CA ARG A 217 -39.89 1.71 30.73
C ARG A 217 -41.39 1.48 30.88
N LEU A 218 -41.82 0.23 30.99
CA LEU A 218 -43.23 -0.12 31.22
C LEU A 218 -43.72 0.40 32.58
N ALA A 219 -42.91 0.25 33.64
CA ALA A 219 -43.23 0.74 34.98
C ALA A 219 -43.35 2.28 35.05
N LEU A 220 -42.61 3.01 34.22
CA LEU A 220 -42.73 4.47 34.13
C LEU A 220 -43.95 4.91 33.33
N GLN A 221 -44.45 4.08 32.41
CA GLN A 221 -45.68 4.36 31.65
C GLN A 221 -46.95 4.11 32.47
N SER A 222 -46.89 3.27 33.51
CA SER A 222 -48.03 3.02 34.39
C SER A 222 -48.25 4.06 35.49
N ILE A 223 -47.44 5.13 35.53
CA ILE A 223 -47.52 6.20 36.55
C ILE A 223 -48.15 7.49 35.95
N GLN A 224 -48.63 7.45 34.71
CA GLN A 224 -49.44 8.50 34.08
C GLN A 224 -50.88 8.03 33.92
#